data_AF-A0A9X4LLU2-F1
#
_entry.id   AF-A0A9X4LLU2-F1
#
_cell.length_a   1.000
_cell.length_b   1.000
_cell.length_c   1.000
_cell.angle_alpha   90.00
_cell.angle_beta   90.00
_cell.angle_gamma   90.00
#
_symmetry.space_group_name_H-M   'P 1'
#
loop_
_entity.id
_entity.type
_entity.pdbx_description
1 polymer ?
#
loop_
_entity_poly.entity_id
_entity_poly.type
_entity_poly.pdbx_seq_one_letter_code
_entity_poly.pdbx_strand_id
1 'polypeptide(L)'
;MKRIAILLACAALALGAQATTQQDKMKSCNAEAKGKKGDERKAFMKECLSAGGAASAPAAPVADAAAAACDKSAADKKLHGAAAKSHVKKCMADAAAAPK
;
A
#
# COMPACT_ATOMS: atom_id res chain seq x y z
N MET A 1 14.84 -47.59 24.09
CA MET A 1 14.27 -47.79 25.45
C MET A 1 15.01 -46.81 26.37
N LYS A 2 14.43 -45.86 27.09
CA LYS A 2 13.03 -45.73 27.51
C LYS A 2 12.76 -44.35 28.17
N ARG A 3 13.47 -43.25 27.82
CA ARG A 3 13.36 -42.00 28.64
C ARG A 3 13.27 -40.64 27.95
N ILE A 4 13.40 -40.52 26.63
CA ILE A 4 13.26 -39.20 25.97
C ILE A 4 12.18 -39.25 24.86
N ALA A 5 11.21 -40.15 25.04
CA ALA A 5 10.01 -40.25 24.21
C ALA A 5 8.75 -39.67 24.90
N ILE A 6 8.89 -39.04 26.07
CA ILE A 6 7.78 -38.50 26.86
C ILE A 6 8.31 -37.26 27.60
N LEU A 7 8.24 -36.07 27.01
CA LEU A 7 8.23 -34.76 27.73
C LEU A 7 8.17 -33.51 26.83
N LEU A 8 7.78 -33.62 25.56
CA LEU A 8 7.38 -32.41 24.81
C LEU A 8 6.31 -32.69 23.74
N ALA A 9 5.42 -33.63 24.07
CA ALA A 9 4.10 -33.73 23.48
C ALA A 9 3.14 -32.85 24.29
N CYS A 10 3.26 -31.52 24.16
CA CYS A 10 2.18 -30.55 24.46
C CYS A 10 2.64 -29.14 24.06
N ALA A 11 1.76 -28.42 23.37
CA ALA A 11 1.86 -27.02 22.93
C ALA A 11 2.67 -26.74 21.65
N ALA A 12 2.06 -27.04 20.50
CA ALA A 12 1.80 -26.03 19.46
C ALA A 12 1.06 -26.63 18.26
N LEU A 13 -0.15 -27.18 18.49
CA LEU A 13 -1.22 -26.93 17.53
C LEU A 13 -1.65 -25.48 17.75
N ALA A 14 -1.81 -24.73 16.65
CA ALA A 14 -2.15 -23.31 16.56
C ALA A 14 -0.96 -22.32 16.60
N LEU A 15 -0.25 -22.20 15.46
CA LEU A 15 0.34 -20.92 15.05
C LEU A 15 0.41 -20.77 13.51
N GLY A 16 -0.63 -21.24 12.81
CA GLY A 16 -0.70 -21.27 11.34
C GLY A 16 -1.35 -20.06 10.67
N ALA A 17 -1.65 -18.97 11.38
CA ALA A 17 -2.41 -17.83 10.83
C ALA A 17 -1.56 -16.55 10.60
N GLN A 18 -0.33 -16.49 11.12
CA GLN A 18 0.52 -15.27 11.07
C GLN A 18 1.57 -15.30 9.93
N ALA A 19 1.71 -16.42 9.21
CA ALA A 19 2.70 -16.55 8.14
C ALA A 19 2.27 -15.90 6.81
N THR A 20 0.96 -15.72 6.59
CA THR A 20 0.42 -15.14 5.36
C THR A 20 0.61 -13.63 5.30
N THR A 21 0.43 -12.93 6.41
CA THR A 21 0.42 -11.45 6.47
C THR A 21 1.78 -10.83 6.10
N GLN A 22 2.88 -11.45 6.53
CA GLN A 22 4.23 -11.02 6.16
C GLN A 22 4.58 -11.38 4.70
N GLN A 23 4.09 -12.50 4.18
CA GLN A 23 4.35 -12.87 2.77
C GLN A 23 3.64 -11.95 1.78
N ASP A 24 2.39 -11.60 2.03
CA ASP A 24 1.63 -10.69 1.16
C ASP A 24 2.22 -9.29 1.19
N LYS A 25 2.65 -8.85 2.37
CA LYS A 25 3.37 -7.58 2.54
C LYS A 25 4.68 -7.55 1.77
N MET A 26 5.47 -8.63 1.85
CA MET A 26 6.72 -8.74 1.10
C MET A 26 6.49 -8.67 -0.41
N LYS A 27 5.42 -9.31 -0.93
CA LYS A 27 5.06 -9.25 -2.35
C LYS A 27 4.66 -7.83 -2.78
N SER A 28 3.84 -7.13 -1.98
CA SER A 28 3.46 -5.73 -2.25
C SER A 28 4.67 -4.80 -2.23
N CYS A 29 5.49 -4.85 -1.17
CA CYS A 29 6.71 -4.06 -1.06
C CYS A 29 7.66 -4.31 -2.25
N ASN A 30 7.75 -5.54 -2.75
CA ASN A 30 8.58 -5.82 -3.94
C ASN A 30 7.95 -5.34 -5.25
N ALA A 31 6.63 -5.36 -5.37
CA ALA A 31 5.91 -4.83 -6.54
C ALA A 31 6.04 -3.30 -6.61
N GLU A 32 5.87 -2.61 -5.49
CA GLU A 32 5.98 -1.15 -5.36
C GLU A 32 7.44 -0.66 -5.43
N ALA A 33 8.41 -1.53 -5.15
CA ALA A 33 9.83 -1.25 -5.31
C ALA A 33 10.31 -1.32 -6.76
N LYS A 34 9.46 -1.72 -7.73
CA LYS A 34 9.84 -1.77 -9.15
C LYS A 34 10.23 -0.36 -9.63
N GLY A 35 11.43 -0.25 -10.19
CA GLY A 35 12.00 1.01 -10.67
C GLY A 35 12.93 1.70 -9.68
N LYS A 36 12.94 1.29 -8.39
CA LYS A 36 13.90 1.80 -7.40
C LYS A 36 15.18 0.96 -7.43
N LYS A 37 16.34 1.62 -7.46
CA LYS A 37 17.66 0.96 -7.45
C LYS A 37 18.53 1.53 -6.34
N GLY A 38 19.49 0.74 -5.88
CA GLY A 38 20.44 1.17 -4.85
C GLY A 38 19.76 1.54 -3.53
N ASP A 39 20.20 2.64 -2.94
CA ASP A 39 19.81 3.09 -1.61
C ASP A 39 18.30 3.36 -1.49
N GLU A 40 17.69 3.90 -2.56
CA GLU A 40 16.26 4.23 -2.60
C GLU A 40 15.38 2.99 -2.43
N ARG A 41 15.79 1.84 -3.01
CA ARG A 41 15.07 0.56 -2.81
C ARG A 41 15.22 0.06 -1.39
N LYS A 42 16.39 0.23 -0.80
CA LYS A 42 16.71 -0.25 0.55
C LYS A 42 15.94 0.53 1.61
N ALA A 43 15.92 1.86 1.48
CA ALA A 43 15.12 2.75 2.33
C ALA A 43 13.63 2.42 2.20
N PHE A 44 13.13 2.28 0.98
CA PHE A 44 11.73 1.92 0.73
C PHE A 44 11.34 0.56 1.32
N MET A 45 12.17 -0.46 1.15
CA MET A 45 11.90 -1.80 1.69
C MET A 45 11.91 -1.80 3.23
N LYS A 46 12.80 -1.03 3.85
CA LYS A 46 12.86 -0.87 5.32
C LYS A 46 11.58 -0.22 5.83
N GLU A 47 11.17 0.90 5.24
CA GLU A 47 9.96 1.62 5.61
C GLU A 47 8.71 0.73 5.45
N CYS A 48 8.59 0.08 4.29
CA CYS A 48 7.46 -0.78 3.95
C CYS A 48 7.34 -1.97 4.92
N LEU A 49 8.45 -2.64 5.25
CA LEU A 49 8.42 -3.80 6.14
C LEU A 49 8.30 -3.42 7.62
N SER A 50 8.83 -2.27 8.05
CA SER A 50 8.79 -1.80 9.45
C SER A 50 7.41 -1.32 9.92
N ALA A 51 6.53 -0.89 9.02
CA ALA A 51 5.13 -0.57 9.36
C ALA A 51 4.31 -1.85 9.60
N GLY A 52 4.62 -2.60 10.66
CA GLY A 52 3.92 -3.83 11.02
C GLY A 52 2.45 -3.60 11.32
N GLY A 53 1.58 -3.91 10.34
CA GLY A 53 0.15 -4.07 10.55
C GLY A 53 -0.71 -2.98 9.92
N ALA A 54 -0.97 -3.11 8.62
CA ALA A 54 -2.28 -2.84 8.05
C ALA A 54 -2.42 -3.70 6.80
N ALA A 55 -3.25 -4.74 6.93
CA ALA A 55 -3.62 -5.62 5.83
C ALA A 55 -4.50 -4.89 4.81
N SER A 56 -4.49 -5.45 3.61
CA SER A 56 -5.16 -5.05 2.37
C SER A 56 -6.65 -4.68 2.49
N ALA A 57 -7.06 -3.78 1.59
CA ALA A 57 -8.37 -3.14 1.42
C ALA A 57 -9.56 -4.10 1.14
N PRO A 58 -10.82 -3.59 1.07
CA PRO A 58 -11.29 -3.04 -0.23
C PRO A 58 -12.19 -1.79 -0.15
N ALA A 59 -12.26 -1.09 -1.29
CA ALA A 59 -13.12 0.07 -1.62
C ALA A 59 -12.64 1.47 -1.20
N ALA A 60 -11.67 2.03 -1.94
CA ALA A 60 -11.75 3.41 -2.49
C ALA A 60 -10.54 3.73 -3.41
N PRO A 61 -10.51 3.28 -4.68
CA PRO A 61 -9.59 3.88 -5.65
C PRO A 61 -10.19 5.14 -6.30
N VAL A 62 -11.47 5.48 -6.06
CA VAL A 62 -12.15 6.54 -6.82
C VAL A 62 -11.60 7.93 -6.47
N ALA A 63 -11.22 8.16 -5.21
CA ALA A 63 -10.69 9.45 -4.77
C ALA A 63 -9.23 9.64 -5.23
N ASP A 64 -8.43 8.56 -5.20
CA ASP A 64 -7.02 8.58 -5.61
C ASP A 64 -6.88 8.68 -7.14
N ALA A 65 -7.71 7.92 -7.88
CA ALA A 65 -7.79 8.02 -9.33
C ALA A 65 -8.36 9.37 -9.81
N ALA A 66 -9.34 9.95 -9.10
CA ALA A 66 -9.87 11.27 -9.42
C ALA A 66 -8.83 12.38 -9.17
N ALA A 67 -8.03 12.29 -8.09
CA ALA A 67 -6.93 13.21 -7.85
C ALA A 67 -5.91 13.17 -8.99
N ALA A 68 -5.46 11.96 -9.37
CA ALA A 68 -4.51 11.77 -10.47
C ALA A 68 -5.06 12.28 -11.83
N ALA A 69 -6.36 12.07 -12.11
CA ALA A 69 -7.02 12.59 -13.30
C ALA A 69 -7.12 14.12 -13.30
N CYS A 70 -7.39 14.73 -12.14
CA CYS A 70 -7.46 16.17 -11.98
C CYS A 70 -6.09 16.85 -12.10
N ASP A 71 -5.03 16.24 -11.55
CA ASP A 71 -3.65 16.71 -11.72
C ASP A 71 -3.19 16.61 -13.18
N LYS A 72 -3.54 15.51 -13.88
CA LYS A 72 -3.26 15.37 -15.31
C LYS A 72 -4.00 16.43 -16.13
N SER A 73 -5.28 16.71 -15.82
CA SER A 73 -6.05 17.78 -16.47
C SER A 73 -5.43 19.17 -16.27
N ALA A 74 -4.88 19.43 -15.07
CA ALA A 74 -4.15 20.68 -14.81
C ALA A 74 -2.85 20.77 -15.63
N ALA A 75 -2.12 19.66 -15.76
CA ALA A 75 -0.88 19.57 -16.51
C ALA A 75 -1.09 19.70 -18.03
N ASP A 76 -2.13 19.06 -18.58
CA ASP A 76 -2.52 19.18 -20.00
C ASP A 76 -2.87 20.63 -20.37
N LYS A 77 -3.43 21.39 -19.42
CA LYS A 77 -3.71 22.83 -19.55
C LYS A 77 -2.51 23.72 -19.23
N LYS A 78 -1.34 23.14 -18.94
CA LYS A 78 -0.10 23.83 -18.53
C LYS A 78 -0.33 24.82 -17.39
N LEU A 79 -1.25 24.48 -16.48
CA LEU A 79 -1.52 25.31 -15.32
C LEU A 79 -0.36 25.14 -14.35
N HIS A 80 0.16 26.26 -13.87
CA HIS A 80 1.25 26.29 -12.90
C HIS A 80 0.82 27.08 -11.66
N GLY A 81 1.43 26.76 -10.52
CA GLY A 81 1.22 27.50 -9.27
C GLY A 81 -0.24 27.54 -8.82
N ALA A 82 -0.74 28.74 -8.50
CA ALA A 82 -2.08 28.95 -7.96
C ALA A 82 -3.19 28.48 -8.92
N ALA A 83 -2.99 28.62 -10.23
CA ALA A 83 -3.97 28.23 -11.24
C ALA A 83 -4.18 26.70 -11.29
N ALA A 84 -3.10 25.92 -11.13
CA ALA A 84 -3.19 24.47 -11.03
C ALA A 84 -3.95 24.04 -9.78
N LYS A 85 -3.64 24.64 -8.62
CA LYS A 85 -4.31 24.33 -7.35
C LYS A 85 -5.80 24.66 -7.39
N SER A 86 -6.19 25.77 -8.01
CA SER A 86 -7.60 26.14 -8.20
C SER A 86 -8.33 25.17 -9.14
N HIS A 87 -7.70 24.79 -10.26
CA HIS A 87 -8.26 23.82 -11.21
C HIS A 87 -8.42 22.43 -10.60
N VAL A 88 -7.42 21.93 -9.88
CA VAL A 88 -7.49 20.64 -9.18
C VAL A 88 -8.58 20.67 -8.11
N LYS A 89 -8.68 21.74 -7.30
CA LYS A 89 -9.73 21.91 -6.28
C LYS A 89 -11.14 21.86 -6.90
N LYS A 90 -11.35 22.55 -8.02
CA LYS A 90 -12.62 22.56 -8.75
C LYS A 90 -12.92 21.19 -9.37
N CYS A 91 -11.93 20.58 -10.03
CA CYS A 91 -12.06 19.27 -10.66
C CYS A 91 -12.41 18.17 -9.64
N MET A 92 -11.80 18.18 -8.46
CA MET A 92 -12.11 17.21 -7.40
C MET A 92 -13.52 17.42 -6.82
N ALA A 93 -13.98 18.68 -6.73
CA ALA A 93 -15.35 18.98 -6.31
C ALA A 93 -16.39 18.52 -7.37
N ASP A 94 -16.08 18.67 -8.65
CA ASP A 94 -16.95 18.21 -9.75
C ASP A 94 -16.94 16.68 -9.87
N ALA A 95 -15.81 16.02 -9.65
CA ALA A 95 -15.70 14.56 -9.59
C ALA A 95 -16.47 13.95 -8.41
N ALA A 96 -16.63 14.70 -7.31
CA ALA A 96 -17.46 14.29 -6.17
C ALA A 96 -18.97 14.49 -6.42
N ALA A 97 -19.35 15.35 -7.37
CA ALA A 97 -20.74 15.64 -7.72
C ALA A 97 -21.27 14.78 -8.89
N ALA A 98 -20.42 14.01 -9.56
CA ALA A 98 -20.84 13.08 -10.61
C ALA A 98 -21.66 11.93 -10.01
N PRO A 99 -22.83 11.58 -10.59
CA PRO A 99 -23.59 10.44 -10.11
C PRO A 99 -22.78 9.15 -10.29
N LYS A 100 -22.83 8.30 -9.26
CA LYS A 100 -22.12 7.00 -9.14
C LYS A 100 -22.52 6.03 -10.24
#